data_AF-A0A0E0HTD4-F1
#
_entry.id   AF-A0A0E0HTD4-F1
#
_cell.length_a   1.000
_cell.length_b   1.000
_cell.length_c   1.000
_cell.angle_alpha   90.00
_cell.angle_beta   90.00
_cell.angle_gamma   90.00
#
_symmetry.space_group_name_H-M   'P 1'
#
loop_
_entity.id
_entity.type
_entity.pdbx_description
1 polymer ?
#
loop_
_entity_poly.entity_id
_entity_poly.type
_entity_poly.pdbx_seq_one_letter_code
_entity_poly.pdbx_strand_id
1 'polypeptide(L)'
;MEFSYRPGDDDGPERWGHIRRDWAACSFGFGRRQSPIRLSAAAASPPAAAAATTAAASLVNRGHDIMVRFDGDAGGVVVDGEAYALRQMHWHSPSEHAVDGRRYDLELHMLHQSETRNGRYAVVAQLFDIGHRRDATLDMVRRVSRQQVELLCEKSSTM
;
A
#
# COMPACT_ATOMS: atom_id res chain seq x y z
N MET A 1 -7.91 -16.66 3.61
CA MET A 1 -6.60 -16.04 3.31
C MET A 1 -5.55 -16.90 4.00
N GLU A 2 -4.36 -17.07 3.42
CA GLU A 2 -3.33 -17.97 3.98
C GLU A 2 -2.58 -17.35 5.18
N PHE A 3 -2.75 -16.04 5.40
CA PHE A 3 -2.16 -15.28 6.49
C PHE A 3 -3.19 -14.30 7.07
N SER A 4 -2.95 -13.84 8.30
CA SER A 4 -3.74 -12.84 8.99
C SER A 4 -2.87 -11.70 9.54
N TYR A 5 -3.51 -10.60 9.95
CA TYR A 5 -2.86 -9.44 10.59
C TYR A 5 -3.06 -9.41 12.10
N ARG A 6 -3.66 -10.45 12.68
CA ARG A 6 -3.98 -10.48 14.11
C ARG A 6 -2.73 -10.90 14.90
N PRO A 7 -2.24 -10.07 15.83
CA PRO A 7 -1.10 -10.44 16.66
C PRO A 7 -1.40 -11.70 17.47
N GLY A 8 -0.47 -12.67 17.43
CA GLY A 8 -0.54 -13.91 18.21
C GLY A 8 -1.31 -15.06 17.57
N ASP A 9 -2.02 -14.86 16.45
CA ASP A 9 -2.60 -15.95 15.67
C ASP A 9 -1.48 -16.82 15.06
N ASP A 10 -1.78 -18.11 14.82
CA ASP A 10 -0.81 -19.04 14.23
C ASP A 10 -0.38 -18.63 12.80
N ASP A 11 -1.23 -17.87 12.11
CA ASP A 11 -1.01 -17.28 10.79
C ASP A 11 -0.77 -15.75 10.85
N GLY A 12 -0.52 -15.21 12.05
CA GLY A 12 -0.28 -13.79 12.30
C GLY A 12 1.13 -13.31 11.95
N PRO A 13 1.37 -11.98 11.99
CA PRO A 13 2.63 -11.37 11.53
C PRO A 13 3.90 -11.93 12.17
N GLU A 14 3.85 -12.32 13.44
CA GLU A 14 4.99 -12.91 14.16
C GLU A 14 5.40 -14.29 13.60
N ARG A 15 4.51 -14.92 12.81
CA ARG A 15 4.65 -16.30 12.32
C ARG A 15 4.61 -16.44 10.81
N TRP A 16 4.43 -15.35 10.04
CA TRP A 16 4.34 -15.42 8.57
C TRP A 16 5.47 -16.21 7.91
N GLY A 17 6.72 -16.06 8.35
CA GLY A 17 7.84 -16.79 7.76
C GLY A 17 7.85 -18.31 8.02
N HIS A 18 6.97 -18.80 8.91
CA HIS A 18 6.75 -20.22 9.16
C HIS A 18 5.60 -20.83 8.34
N ILE A 19 4.76 -19.99 7.73
CA ILE A 19 3.62 -20.46 6.93
C ILE A 19 4.11 -21.10 5.63
N ARG A 20 5.07 -20.45 4.95
CA ARG A 20 5.67 -20.95 3.71
C ARG A 20 7.19 -20.77 3.68
N ARG A 21 7.86 -21.71 3.01
CA ARG A 21 9.32 -21.72 2.88
C ARG A 21 9.86 -20.49 2.14
N ASP A 22 9.14 -19.99 1.14
CA ASP A 22 9.50 -18.80 0.36
C ASP A 22 9.27 -17.49 1.14
N TRP A 23 8.63 -17.54 2.30
CA TRP A 23 8.40 -16.39 3.19
C TRP A 23 9.39 -16.32 4.35
N ALA A 24 10.42 -17.17 4.35
CA ALA A 24 11.40 -17.24 5.43
C ALA A 24 12.02 -15.88 5.78
N ALA A 25 12.11 -14.94 4.83
CA ALA A 25 12.60 -13.58 5.09
C ALA A 25 11.77 -12.81 6.14
N CYS A 26 10.49 -13.15 6.35
CA CYS A 26 9.64 -12.57 7.38
C CYS A 26 9.99 -13.09 8.79
N SER A 27 10.70 -14.20 8.91
CA SER A 27 11.12 -14.74 10.21
C SER A 27 12.30 -13.95 10.77
N PHE A 28 12.31 -13.80 12.10
CA PHE A 28 13.42 -13.19 12.82
C PHE A 28 14.75 -13.89 12.48
N GLY A 29 15.77 -13.10 12.14
CA GLY A 29 17.11 -13.58 11.81
C GLY A 29 17.34 -13.98 10.35
N PHE A 30 16.29 -14.16 9.54
CA PHE A 30 16.40 -14.48 8.11
C PHE A 30 16.30 -13.22 7.22
N GLY A 31 15.41 -12.29 7.56
CA GLY A 31 15.36 -10.95 6.97
C GLY A 31 16.05 -9.92 7.87
N ARG A 32 17.02 -9.17 7.33
CA ARG A 32 17.71 -8.09 8.07
C ARG A 32 17.39 -6.68 7.58
N ARG A 33 16.58 -6.58 6.53
CA ARG A 33 16.13 -5.33 5.89
C ARG A 33 14.64 -5.48 5.63
N GLN A 34 13.86 -5.36 6.70
CA GLN A 34 12.40 -5.50 6.66
C GLN A 34 11.75 -4.14 6.86
N SER A 35 10.54 -4.02 6.34
CA SER A 35 9.63 -2.91 6.56
C SER A 35 8.35 -3.45 7.24
N PRO A 36 7.57 -2.59 7.93
CA PRO A 36 7.83 -1.16 8.16
C PRO A 36 8.93 -0.90 9.20
N ILE A 37 9.36 0.36 9.31
CA ILE A 37 10.33 0.82 10.30
C ILE A 37 9.86 2.07 11.06
N ARG A 38 10.51 2.35 12.19
CA ARG A 38 10.43 3.64 12.87
C ARG A 38 11.42 4.61 12.23
N LEU A 39 10.91 5.72 11.74
CA LEU A 39 11.65 6.79 11.09
C LEU A 39 11.89 7.93 12.09
N SER A 40 12.98 8.68 11.88
CA SER A 40 13.19 9.97 12.53
C SER A 40 13.05 11.09 11.51
N ALA A 41 12.29 12.13 11.84
CA ALA A 41 12.14 13.29 10.96
C ALA A 41 13.48 14.00 10.69
N ALA A 42 14.43 13.89 11.62
CA ALA A 42 15.77 14.47 11.47
C ALA A 42 16.62 13.79 10.37
N ALA A 43 16.25 12.59 9.94
CA ALA A 43 16.95 11.84 8.89
C ALA A 43 16.33 12.02 7.49
N ALA A 44 15.51 13.06 7.30
CA ALA A 44 14.84 13.30 6.02
C ALA A 44 15.86 13.67 4.92
N SER A 45 15.72 13.00 3.78
CA SER A 45 16.44 13.32 2.54
C SER A 45 15.53 14.11 1.59
N PRO A 46 16.10 14.84 0.61
CA PRO A 46 15.32 15.47 -0.45
C PRO A 46 14.38 14.47 -1.14
N PRO A 47 13.19 14.91 -1.57
CA PRO A 47 12.24 14.04 -2.25
C PRO A 47 12.78 13.58 -3.61
N ALA A 48 12.44 12.34 -3.98
CA ALA A 48 12.67 11.84 -5.33
C ALA A 48 11.89 12.66 -6.37
N ALA A 49 12.40 12.74 -7.59
CA ALA A 49 11.65 13.33 -8.69
C ALA A 49 10.41 12.46 -8.97
N ALA A 50 9.23 13.07 -9.02
CA ALA A 50 7.96 12.39 -9.21
C ALA A 50 7.12 13.14 -10.25
N ALA A 51 6.45 12.39 -11.10
CA ALA A 51 5.47 12.89 -12.04
C ALA A 51 4.26 11.96 -12.02
N ALA A 52 3.06 12.51 -11.86
CA ALA A 52 1.82 11.75 -11.90
C ALA A 52 0.98 12.17 -13.10
N THR A 53 0.29 11.21 -13.71
CA THR A 53 -0.62 11.42 -14.84
C THR A 53 -1.97 10.78 -14.55
N THR A 54 -3.00 11.20 -15.28
CA THR A 54 -4.32 10.57 -15.20
C THR A 54 -4.31 9.27 -16.01
N ALA A 55 -4.69 8.17 -15.37
CA ALA A 55 -4.81 6.86 -16.01
C ALA A 55 -6.14 6.20 -15.66
N ALA A 56 -6.58 5.29 -16.55
CA ALA A 56 -7.64 4.35 -16.22
C ALA A 56 -7.20 3.47 -15.04
N ALA A 57 -8.11 3.24 -14.10
CA ALA A 57 -7.82 2.49 -12.90
C ALA A 57 -9.04 1.72 -12.40
N SER A 58 -8.75 0.63 -11.69
CA SER A 58 -9.75 -0.27 -11.11
C SER A 58 -9.61 -0.31 -9.59
N LEU A 59 -10.73 -0.22 -8.86
CA LEU A 59 -10.76 -0.43 -7.41
C LEU A 59 -10.99 -1.91 -7.12
N VAL A 60 -10.07 -2.53 -6.36
CA VAL A 60 -10.02 -3.96 -6.09
C VAL A 60 -9.92 -4.20 -4.58
N ASN A 61 -10.87 -4.95 -4.03
CA ASN A 61 -10.73 -5.50 -2.68
C ASN A 61 -10.01 -6.85 -2.79
N ARG A 62 -8.84 -6.97 -2.17
CA ARG A 62 -8.03 -8.21 -2.21
C ARG A 62 -8.22 -9.12 -1.01
N GLY A 63 -9.06 -8.71 -0.05
CA GLY A 63 -9.24 -9.39 1.23
C GLY A 63 -8.34 -8.86 2.34
N HIS A 64 -7.10 -8.46 2.02
CA HIS A 64 -6.18 -7.83 2.98
C HIS A 64 -6.05 -6.31 2.84
N ASP A 65 -6.43 -5.75 1.70
CA ASP A 65 -6.48 -4.30 1.50
C ASP A 65 -7.46 -3.90 0.40
N ILE A 66 -7.67 -2.58 0.30
CA ILE A 66 -8.29 -1.92 -0.83
C ILE A 66 -7.17 -1.38 -1.72
N MET A 67 -7.09 -1.89 -2.95
CA MET A 67 -6.11 -1.49 -3.95
C MET A 67 -6.79 -0.69 -5.06
N VAL A 68 -6.14 0.38 -5.53
CA VAL A 68 -6.36 0.92 -6.87
C VAL A 68 -5.26 0.40 -7.79
N ARG A 69 -5.64 -0.36 -8.82
CA ARG A 69 -4.74 -0.83 -9.88
C ARG A 69 -4.80 0.13 -11.05
N PHE A 70 -3.65 0.54 -11.57
CA PHE A 70 -3.58 1.34 -12.79
C PHE A 70 -3.43 0.44 -14.01
N ASP A 71 -4.31 0.65 -15.00
CA ASP A 71 -4.34 -0.13 -16.25
C ASP A 71 -3.68 0.64 -17.42
N GLY A 72 -3.05 1.79 -17.14
CA GLY A 72 -2.31 2.62 -18.09
C GLY A 72 -1.13 3.34 -17.43
N ASP A 73 -0.55 4.32 -18.12
CA ASP A 73 0.54 5.13 -17.59
C ASP A 73 0.02 6.17 -16.58
N ALA A 74 0.26 5.92 -15.30
CA ALA A 74 -0.09 6.80 -14.17
C ALA A 74 1.10 7.68 -13.72
N GLY A 75 2.20 7.68 -14.48
CA GLY A 75 3.44 8.33 -14.13
C GLY A 75 4.30 7.46 -13.22
N GLY A 76 5.17 8.08 -12.43
CA GLY A 76 6.07 7.38 -11.54
C GLY A 76 7.11 8.26 -10.86
N VAL A 77 8.18 7.61 -10.41
CA VAL A 77 9.28 8.24 -9.68
C VAL A 77 10.64 7.87 -10.27
N VAL A 78 11.62 8.76 -10.10
CA VAL A 78 13.03 8.48 -10.42
C VAL A 78 13.83 8.41 -9.12
N VAL A 79 14.44 7.25 -8.87
CA VAL A 79 15.27 6.98 -7.69
C VAL A 79 16.66 6.58 -8.17
N ASP A 80 17.69 7.29 -7.72
CA ASP A 80 19.09 7.06 -8.11
C ASP A 80 19.32 6.96 -9.63
N GLY A 81 18.57 7.76 -10.41
CA GLY A 81 18.64 7.79 -11.86
C GLY A 81 17.87 6.66 -12.57
N GLU A 82 17.19 5.77 -11.84
CA GLU A 82 16.35 4.71 -12.40
C GLU A 82 14.87 5.09 -12.30
N ALA A 83 14.12 4.91 -13.41
CA ALA A 83 12.70 5.20 -13.48
C ALA A 83 11.85 4.01 -13.00
N TYR A 84 10.85 4.30 -12.17
CA TYR A 84 9.89 3.34 -11.64
C TYR A 84 8.46 3.81 -11.94
N ALA A 85 7.75 3.07 -12.78
CA ALA A 85 6.36 3.35 -13.14
C ALA A 85 5.40 2.97 -12.01
N LEU A 86 4.43 3.83 -11.71
CA LEU A 86 3.38 3.59 -10.73
C LEU A 86 2.42 2.49 -11.23
N ARG A 87 2.26 1.42 -10.45
CA ARG A 87 1.44 0.26 -10.83
C ARG A 87 0.17 0.12 -10.01
N GLN A 88 0.25 0.41 -8.72
CA GLN A 88 -0.89 0.33 -7.83
C GLN A 88 -0.69 1.18 -6.59
N MET A 89 -1.79 1.51 -5.94
CA MET A 89 -1.80 2.09 -4.61
C MET A 89 -2.72 1.28 -3.70
N HIS A 90 -2.40 1.22 -2.41
CA HIS A 90 -3.23 0.59 -1.39
C HIS A 90 -3.03 1.26 -0.03
N TRP A 91 -3.94 1.00 0.91
CA TRP A 91 -3.94 1.66 2.21
C TRP A 91 -3.83 0.68 3.37
N HIS A 92 -3.20 1.14 4.44
CA HIS A 92 -3.12 0.47 5.75
C HIS A 92 -3.66 1.39 6.84
N SER A 93 -4.41 0.84 7.80
CA SER A 93 -4.87 1.58 8.98
C SER A 93 -4.69 0.71 10.24
N PRO A 94 -4.02 1.22 11.29
CA PRO A 94 -3.25 2.48 11.33
C PRO A 94 -2.03 2.44 10.39
N SER A 95 -1.22 3.51 10.35
CA SER A 95 0.03 3.50 9.58
C SER A 95 0.96 2.37 10.00
N GLU A 96 1.60 1.74 9.01
CA GLU A 96 2.62 0.70 9.20
C GLU A 96 3.94 1.33 9.68
N HIS A 97 4.35 2.45 9.10
CA HIS A 97 5.49 3.24 9.55
C HIS A 97 5.13 4.13 10.75
N ALA A 98 6.12 4.48 11.56
CA ALA A 98 6.00 5.47 12.61
C ALA A 98 7.07 6.54 12.44
N VAL A 99 6.74 7.81 12.66
CA VAL A 99 7.70 8.94 12.62
C VAL A 99 7.84 9.50 14.02
N ASP A 100 9.08 9.57 14.52
CA ASP A 100 9.40 10.02 15.88
C ASP A 100 8.54 9.34 16.97
N GLY A 101 8.30 8.03 16.76
CA GLY A 101 7.51 7.19 17.66
C GLY A 101 5.99 7.26 17.49
N ARG A 102 5.47 8.13 16.63
CA ARG A 102 4.04 8.28 16.37
C ARG A 102 3.59 7.47 15.15
N ARG A 103 2.51 6.71 15.30
CA ARG A 103 1.71 6.15 14.19
C ARG A 103 0.60 7.14 13.80
N TYR A 104 0.26 7.13 12.52
CA TYR A 104 -0.76 7.96 11.90
C TYR A 104 -2.03 7.14 11.65
N ASP A 105 -3.14 7.81 11.37
CA ASP A 105 -4.45 7.15 11.28
C ASP A 105 -4.58 6.25 10.04
N LEU A 106 -3.84 6.59 8.98
CA LEU A 106 -3.84 5.90 7.70
C LEU A 106 -2.50 6.09 7.00
N GLU A 107 -2.08 5.09 6.22
CA GLU A 107 -0.91 5.15 5.35
C GLU A 107 -1.28 4.65 3.95
N LEU A 108 -0.97 5.46 2.94
CA LEU A 108 -1.06 5.08 1.52
C LEU A 108 0.31 4.59 1.06
N HIS A 109 0.34 3.40 0.47
CA HIS A 109 1.48 2.89 -0.27
C HIS A 109 1.24 3.00 -1.77
N MET A 110 2.07 3.76 -2.46
CA MET A 110 2.14 3.81 -3.93
C MET A 110 3.29 2.92 -4.40
N LEU A 111 2.96 1.78 -5.00
CA LEU A 111 3.92 0.79 -5.45
C LEU A 111 4.30 1.04 -6.91
N HIS A 112 5.60 1.23 -7.11
CA HIS A 112 6.24 1.48 -8.38
C HIS A 112 7.15 0.31 -8.76
N GLN A 113 7.27 0.03 -10.04
CA GLN A 113 8.10 -1.05 -10.57
C GLN A 113 9.06 -0.49 -11.61
N SER A 114 10.32 -0.92 -11.56
CA SER A 114 11.32 -0.54 -12.56
C SER A 114 10.88 -0.98 -13.95
N GLU A 115 11.02 -0.10 -14.92
CA GLU A 115 10.73 -0.41 -16.33
C GLU A 115 11.88 -1.14 -17.02
N THR A 116 13.08 -1.10 -16.43
CA THR A 116 14.30 -1.64 -17.05
C THR A 116 14.84 -2.88 -16.34
N ARG A 117 14.44 -3.11 -15.08
CA ARG A 117 14.94 -4.21 -14.25
C ARG A 117 13.80 -4.98 -13.60
N ASN A 118 13.63 -6.23 -14.02
CA ASN A 118 12.65 -7.12 -13.44
C ASN A 118 12.88 -7.33 -11.93
N GLY A 119 11.79 -7.33 -11.16
CA GLY A 119 11.82 -7.56 -9.72
C GLY A 119 12.34 -6.40 -8.87
N ARG A 120 12.52 -5.20 -9.45
CA ARG A 120 12.87 -3.98 -8.70
C ARG A 120 11.64 -3.12 -8.46
N TYR A 121 11.45 -2.71 -7.20
CA TYR A 121 10.30 -1.94 -6.75
C TYR A 121 10.74 -0.74 -5.91
N ALA A 122 9.94 0.32 -5.97
CA ALA A 122 10.01 1.46 -5.08
C ALA A 122 8.62 1.74 -4.50
N VAL A 123 8.51 1.99 -3.20
CA VAL A 123 7.25 2.33 -2.55
C VAL A 123 7.34 3.74 -2.00
N VAL A 124 6.42 4.61 -2.42
CA VAL A 124 6.23 5.93 -1.81
C VAL A 124 5.10 5.82 -0.81
N ALA A 125 5.39 6.14 0.45
CA ALA A 125 4.40 6.15 1.52
C ALA A 125 3.90 7.59 1.77
N GLN A 126 2.59 7.74 1.97
CA GLN A 126 1.97 8.99 2.42
C GLN A 126 1.17 8.73 3.70
N LEU A 127 1.45 9.52 4.73
CA LEU A 127 0.83 9.41 6.05
C LEU A 127 -0.31 10.43 6.20
N PHE A 128 -1.39 10.03 6.88
CA PHE A 128 -2.61 10.83 7.02
C PHE A 128 -3.00 10.98 8.48
N ASP A 129 -3.45 12.18 8.83
CA ASP A 129 -4.21 12.44 10.05
C ASP A 129 -5.69 12.62 9.71
N ILE A 130 -6.56 12.14 10.58
CA ILE A 130 -7.98 12.44 10.53
C ILE A 130 -8.17 13.95 10.73
N GLY A 131 -8.87 14.59 9.80
CA GLY A 131 -9.14 16.00 9.87
C GLY A 131 -10.16 16.47 8.85
N HIS A 132 -10.33 17.78 8.75
CA HIS A 132 -11.34 18.40 7.88
C HIS A 132 -10.89 18.57 6.43
N ARG A 133 -9.62 18.30 6.13
CA ARG A 133 -9.11 18.38 4.76
C ARG A 133 -9.62 17.20 3.96
N ARG A 134 -10.24 17.49 2.82
CA ARG A 134 -10.63 16.48 1.84
C ARG A 134 -9.41 15.99 1.09
N ASP A 135 -9.37 14.69 0.86
CA ASP A 135 -8.45 14.04 -0.05
C ASP A 135 -9.24 13.53 -1.26
N ALA A 136 -8.90 14.00 -2.45
CA ALA A 136 -9.66 13.71 -3.68
C ALA A 136 -9.61 12.22 -4.04
N THR A 137 -8.50 11.54 -3.74
CA THR A 137 -8.32 10.11 -3.99
C THR A 137 -9.22 9.30 -3.06
N LEU A 138 -9.21 9.59 -1.76
CA LEU A 138 -10.09 8.94 -0.79
C LEU A 138 -11.58 9.23 -1.04
N ASP A 139 -11.92 10.46 -1.46
CA ASP A 139 -13.29 10.80 -1.86
C ASP A 139 -13.74 9.97 -3.07
N MET A 140 -12.85 9.75 -4.05
CA MET A 140 -13.13 8.89 -5.20
C MET A 140 -13.26 7.41 -4.80
N VAL A 141 -12.35 6.88 -3.99
CA VAL A 141 -12.41 5.51 -3.47
C VAL A 141 -13.73 5.29 -2.74
N ARG A 142 -14.08 6.18 -1.81
CA ARG A 142 -15.35 6.11 -1.07
C ARG A 142 -16.57 6.08 -1.99
N ARG A 143 -16.58 6.93 -3.03
CA ARG A 143 -17.67 6.98 -4.01
C ARG A 143 -17.79 5.67 -4.78
N VAL A 144 -16.70 5.15 -5.32
CA VAL A 144 -16.68 3.90 -6.10
C VAL A 144 -17.05 2.72 -5.21
N SER A 145 -16.54 2.64 -3.99
CA SER A 145 -16.90 1.58 -3.04
C SER A 145 -18.40 1.57 -2.73
N ARG A 146 -19.02 2.73 -2.53
CA ARG A 146 -20.48 2.81 -2.30
C ARG A 146 -21.28 2.29 -3.47
N GLN A 147 -20.94 2.74 -4.68
CA GLN A 147 -21.59 2.29 -5.91
C GLN A 147 -21.45 0.77 -6.10
N GLN A 148 -20.28 0.20 -5.80
CA GLN A 148 -20.07 -1.25 -5.87
C GLN A 148 -20.95 -2.01 -4.86
N VAL A 149 -21.07 -1.53 -3.62
CA VAL A 149 -21.93 -2.14 -2.61
C VAL A 149 -23.40 -2.09 -3.00
N GLU A 150 -23.88 -0.93 -3.48
CA GLU A 150 -25.26 -0.75 -3.95
C GLU A 150 -25.59 -1.75 -5.08
N LEU A 151 -24.72 -1.86 -6.09
CA LEU A 151 -24.89 -2.82 -7.19
C LEU A 151 -24.87 -4.28 -6.72
N LEU A 152 -24.09 -4.62 -5.70
CA LEU A 152 -24.06 -5.97 -5.12
C LEU A 152 -25.37 -6.27 -4.36
N CYS A 153 -25.88 -5.30 -3.60
CA CYS A 153 -27.16 -5.43 -2.89
C CYS A 153 -28.34 -5.59 -3.85
N GLU A 154 -28.37 -4.83 -4.95
CA GLU A 154 -29.39 -4.95 -5.99
C GLU A 154 -29.38 -6.35 -6.62
N LYS A 155 -28.20 -6.84 -7.03
CA LYS A 155 -28.05 -8.19 -7.60
C LYS A 155 -28.49 -9.29 -6.63
N SER A 156 -28.16 -9.16 -5.35
CA SER A 156 -28.57 -10.11 -4.31
C SER A 156 -30.08 -10.08 -4.02
N SER A 157 -30.77 -8.99 -4.35
CA SER A 157 -32.22 -8.85 -4.13
C SER A 157 -33.05 -9.37 -5.31
N THR A 158 -32.39 -9.60 -6.46
CA THR A 158 -33.01 -10.13 -7.70
C THR A 158 -32.76 -11.62 -7.93
N MET A 159 -32.05 -12.30 -7.02
CA MET A 159 -31.87 -13.76 -6.97
C MET A 159 -32.75 -14.36 -5.89
#